data_AF-A0A4U2DQA8-F1
#
_entry.id   AF-A0A4U2DQA8-F1
#
_cell.length_a   1.000
_cell.length_b   1.000
_cell.length_c   1.000
_cell.angle_alpha   90.00
_cell.angle_beta   90.00
_cell.angle_gamma   90.00
#
_symmetry.space_group_name_H-M   'P 1'
#
loop_
_entity.id
_entity.type
_entity.pdbx_description
1 polymer ?
#
loop_
_entity_poly.entity_id
_entity_poly.type
_entity_poly.pdbx_seq_one_letter_code
_entity_poly.pdbx_strand_id
1 'polypeptide(L)'
;LDGKTDTAVGNVLGSNIANIALILGITALIKPLSISSGVIRRELPLMIGVTLLAGALLWDNHLGFYEGVLLFVLFAAFLFAMLQISR
;
A
#
# COMPACT_ATOMS: atom_id res chain seq x y z
N LEU A 1 23.42 -13.30 -3.38
CA LEU A 1 22.33 -12.87 -2.45
C LEU A 1 21.01 -13.35 -3.07
N ASP A 2 20.98 -14.64 -3.37
CA ASP A 2 20.19 -15.17 -4.49
C ASP A 2 18.89 -15.79 -3.97
N GLY A 3 17.76 -15.32 -4.49
CA GLY A 3 16.44 -15.95 -4.31
C GLY A 3 15.55 -15.42 -3.17
N LYS A 4 15.97 -14.43 -2.37
CA LYS A 4 15.10 -13.85 -1.31
C LYS A 4 14.23 -12.68 -1.77
N THR A 5 14.54 -12.05 -2.90
CA THR A 5 13.83 -10.87 -3.39
C THR A 5 12.37 -11.20 -3.71
N ASP A 6 12.13 -12.32 -4.39
CA ASP A 6 10.78 -12.78 -4.75
C ASP A 6 9.94 -13.10 -3.51
N THR A 7 10.55 -13.72 -2.50
CA THR A 7 9.88 -14.01 -1.23
C THR A 7 9.59 -12.75 -0.43
N ALA A 8 10.46 -11.74 -0.49
CA ALA A 8 10.26 -10.45 0.16
C ALA A 8 9.08 -9.68 -0.46
N VAL A 9 9.00 -9.63 -1.80
CA VAL A 9 7.88 -9.02 -2.52
C VAL A 9 6.57 -9.77 -2.23
N GLY A 10 6.59 -11.10 -2.31
CA GLY A 10 5.43 -11.94 -1.99
C GLY A 10 4.93 -11.74 -0.56
N ASN A 11 5.85 -11.59 0.42
CA ASN A 11 5.48 -11.29 1.80
C ASN A 11 4.83 -9.90 1.95
N VAL A 12 5.37 -8.88 1.27
CA VAL A 12 4.82 -7.51 1.31
C VAL A 12 3.43 -7.46 0.68
N LEU A 13 3.24 -8.04 -0.51
CA LEU A 13 1.93 -8.10 -1.17
C LEU A 13 0.93 -8.92 -0.35
N GLY A 14 1.33 -10.12 0.09
CA GLY A 14 0.50 -11.02 0.87
C GLY A 14 0.03 -10.41 2.20
N SER A 15 0.91 -9.71 2.92
CA SER A 15 0.57 -9.03 4.17
C SER A 15 -0.48 -7.92 3.96
N ASN A 16 -0.35 -7.13 2.88
CA ASN A 16 -1.32 -6.07 2.56
C ASN A 16 -2.69 -6.66 2.17
N ILE A 17 -2.70 -7.71 1.36
CA ILE A 17 -3.94 -8.41 0.98
C ILE A 17 -4.61 -8.99 2.23
N ALA A 18 -3.85 -9.66 3.11
CA ALA A 18 -4.39 -10.20 4.37
C ALA A 18 -4.94 -9.09 5.28
N ASN A 19 -4.26 -7.95 5.40
CA ASN A 19 -4.74 -6.83 6.21
C ASN A 19 -6.08 -6.27 5.69
N ILE A 20 -6.27 -6.16 4.38
CA ILE A 20 -7.51 -5.63 3.80
C ILE A 20 -8.61 -6.70 3.77
N ALA A 21 -8.33 -7.88 3.21
CA ALA A 21 -9.36 -8.90 3.02
C ALA A 21 -9.77 -9.56 4.35
N LEU A 22 -8.78 -9.92 5.18
CA LEU A 22 -9.03 -10.65 6.43
C LEU A 22 -9.28 -9.69 7.59
N ILE A 23 -8.32 -8.81 7.92
CA ILE A 23 -8.43 -7.98 9.13
C ILE A 23 -9.51 -6.91 8.96
N LEU A 24 -9.44 -6.10 7.90
CA LEU A 24 -10.44 -5.05 7.65
C LEU A 24 -11.82 -5.66 7.35
N GLY A 25 -11.89 -6.77 6.59
CA GLY A 25 -13.14 -7.48 6.32
C GLY A 25 -13.83 -8.01 7.59
N ILE A 26 -13.09 -8.69 8.47
CA ILE A 26 -13.64 -9.19 9.73
C ILE A 26 -14.02 -8.04 10.67
N THR A 27 -13.19 -7.00 10.79
CA THR A 27 -13.51 -5.86 11.65
C THR A 27 -14.77 -5.13 11.19
N ALA A 28 -14.97 -4.97 9.87
CA ALA A 28 -16.19 -4.40 9.30
C ALA A 28 -17.45 -5.25 9.54
N LEU A 29 -17.33 -6.58 9.56
CA LEU A 29 -18.42 -7.50 9.91
C LEU A 29 -18.83 -7.40 11.40
N ILE A 30 -17.85 -7.26 12.29
CA ILE A 30 -18.09 -7.21 13.73
C ILE A 30 -18.61 -5.83 14.16
N LYS A 31 -18.03 -4.75 13.65
CA LYS A 31 -18.38 -3.37 14.02
C LYS A 31 -18.32 -2.46 12.80
N PRO A 32 -19.37 -1.67 12.53
CA PRO A 32 -19.33 -0.67 11.46
C PRO A 32 -18.15 0.29 11.68
N LEU A 33 -17.24 0.33 10.71
CA LEU A 33 -16.09 1.24 10.71
C LEU A 33 -16.58 2.64 10.33
N SER A 34 -16.58 3.56 11.31
CA SER A 34 -16.80 4.98 11.04
C SER A 34 -15.52 5.59 10.51
N ILE A 35 -15.38 5.66 9.19
CA ILE A 35 -14.23 6.25 8.51
C ILE A 35 -14.55 7.70 8.18
N SER A 36 -13.63 8.63 8.46
CA SER A 36 -13.84 10.04 8.12
C SER A 36 -13.94 10.23 6.61
N SER A 37 -14.78 11.16 6.16
CA SER A 37 -14.97 11.45 4.74
C SER A 37 -13.70 11.92 4.04
N GLY A 38 -12.76 12.52 4.79
CA GLY A 38 -11.43 12.91 4.31
C GLY A 38 -10.59 11.71 3.89
N VAL A 39 -10.55 10.66 4.72
CA VAL A 39 -9.82 9.42 4.43
C VAL A 39 -10.39 8.75 3.17
N ILE A 40 -11.72 8.67 3.05
CA ILE A 40 -12.38 8.04 1.89
C ILE A 40 -12.10 8.77 0.58
N ARG A 41 -12.10 10.11 0.59
CA ARG A 41 -11.96 10.90 -0.65
C ARG A 41 -10.52 11.20 -1.06
N ARG A 42 -9.57 11.19 -0.12
CA ARG A 42 -8.17 11.55 -0.40
C ARG A 42 -7.20 10.39 -0.20
N GLU A 43 -7.27 9.71 0.92
CA GLU A 43 -6.28 8.69 1.29
C GLU A 43 -6.52 7.38 0.54
N LEU A 44 -7.78 6.92 0.50
CA LEU A 44 -8.14 5.67 -0.16
C LEU A 44 -7.81 5.65 -1.67
N PRO A 45 -8.19 6.66 -2.48
CA PRO A 45 -7.87 6.67 -3.92
C PRO A 45 -6.37 6.73 -4.18
N LEU A 46 -5.63 7.48 -3.36
CA LEU A 46 -4.18 7.58 -3.47
C LEU A 46 -3.51 6.24 -3.15
N MET A 47 -3.92 5.58 -2.05
CA MET A 47 -3.40 4.24 -1.73
C MET A 47 -3.71 3.23 -2.84
N ILE A 48 -4.94 3.21 -3.37
CA ILE A 48 -5.31 2.32 -4.49
C ILE A 48 -4.43 2.60 -5.70
N GLY A 49 -4.19 3.87 -6.05
CA GLY A 49 -3.31 4.26 -7.15
C GLY A 49 -1.89 3.75 -6.96
N VAL A 50 -1.31 3.89 -5.76
CA VAL A 50 0.03 3.39 -5.44
C VAL A 50 0.07 1.85 -5.47
N THR A 51 -0.96 1.16 -4.96
CA THR A 51 -1.05 -0.30 -5.02
C THR A 51 -1.13 -0.81 -6.45
N LEU A 52 -1.90 -0.16 -7.32
CA LEU A 52 -1.97 -0.50 -8.74
C LEU A 52 -0.65 -0.23 -9.46
N LEU A 53 0.01 0.90 -9.16
CA LEU A 53 1.33 1.21 -9.70
C LEU A 53 2.37 0.15 -9.27
N ALA A 54 2.39 -0.22 -8.00
CA ALA A 54 3.27 -1.27 -7.50
C ALA A 54 2.99 -2.62 -8.18
N GLY A 55 1.72 -2.97 -8.41
CA GLY A 55 1.33 -4.16 -9.17
C GLY A 55 1.77 -4.11 -10.63
N ALA A 56 1.75 -2.93 -11.27
CA ALA A 56 2.22 -2.75 -12.64
C ALA A 56 3.75 -2.85 -12.73
N LEU A 57 4.48 -2.27 -11.79
CA LEU A 57 5.95 -2.36 -11.70
C LEU A 57 6.42 -3.80 -11.45
N LEU A 58 5.62 -4.60 -10.75
CA LEU A 58 5.94 -6.00 -10.44
C LEU A 58 5.45 -7.00 -11.50
N TRP A 59 4.89 -6.53 -12.62
CA TRP A 59 4.30 -7.41 -13.63
C TRP A 59 5.32 -8.34 -14.31
N ASP A 60 6.55 -7.88 -14.48
CA ASP A 60 7.66 -8.67 -15.03
C ASP A 60 8.35 -9.55 -13.96
N ASN A 61 7.82 -9.59 -12.74
CA ASN A 61 8.38 -10.24 -11.56
C ASN A 61 9.78 -9.73 -11.16
N HIS A 62 10.15 -8.52 -11.59
CA HIS A 62 11.44 -7.94 -11.25
C HIS A 62 11.25 -6.53 -10.69
N LEU A 63 11.67 -6.30 -9.44
CA LEU A 63 11.68 -4.95 -8.88
C LEU A 63 13.10 -4.37 -8.97
N GLY A 64 13.32 -3.50 -9.94
CA GLY A 64 14.57 -2.80 -10.15
C GLY A 64 14.82 -1.68 -9.13
N PHE A 65 16.07 -1.20 -9.09
CA PHE A 65 16.47 -0.12 -8.18
C PHE A 65 15.66 1.16 -8.39
N TYR A 66 15.47 1.58 -9.65
CA TYR A 66 14.74 2.80 -9.98
C TYR A 66 13.26 2.73 -9.59
N GLU A 67 12.65 1.56 -9.69
CA GLU A 67 11.25 1.30 -9.31
C GLU A 67 11.11 1.32 -7.78
N GLY A 68 12.07 0.74 -7.06
CA GLY A 68 12.18 0.86 -5.62
C GLY A 68 12.33 2.31 -5.15
N VAL A 69 13.18 3.10 -5.81
CA VAL A 69 13.34 4.54 -5.51
C VAL A 69 12.05 5.30 -5.78
N LEU A 70 11.36 5.03 -6.90
CA LEU A 70 10.06 5.63 -7.22
C LEU A 70 9.02 5.35 -6.11
N LEU A 71 8.90 4.09 -5.70
CA LEU A 71 7.99 3.69 -4.61
C LEU A 71 8.37 4.33 -3.28
N PHE A 72 9.66 4.45 -2.98
CA PHE A 72 10.15 5.11 -1.77
C PHE A 72 9.84 6.62 -1.76
N VAL A 73 10.03 7.31 -2.88
CA VAL A 73 9.69 8.73 -3.02
C VAL A 73 8.19 8.95 -2.86
N LEU A 74 7.36 8.09 -3.47
CA LEU A 74 5.91 8.13 -3.30
C LEU A 74 5.50 7.91 -1.84
N PHE A 75 6.14 6.97 -1.15
CA PHE A 75 5.91 6.73 0.28
C PHE A 75 6.29 7.94 1.14
N ALA A 76 7.46 8.55 0.90
CA ALA A 76 7.88 9.75 1.61
C ALA A 76 6.94 10.94 1.36
N ALA A 77 6.50 11.13 0.10
CA ALA A 77 5.53 12.16 -0.27
C ALA A 77 4.18 11.93 0.42
N PHE A 78 3.72 10.67 0.48
CA PHE A 78 2.49 10.30 1.19
C PHE A 78 2.58 10.59 2.68
N LEU A 79 3.66 10.18 3.35
CA LEU A 79 3.88 10.49 4.77
C LEU A 79 3.91 12.00 5.02
N PHE A 80 4.59 12.75 4.15
CA PHE A 80 4.64 14.20 4.27
C PHE A 80 3.24 14.84 4.13
N ALA A 81 2.46 14.40 3.13
CA ALA A 81 1.09 14.87 2.95
C ALA A 81 0.21 14.54 4.16
N MET A 82 0.33 13.33 4.72
CA MET A 82 -0.41 12.92 5.91
C MET A 82 -0.04 13.77 7.13
N LEU A 83 1.26 14.06 7.33
CA LEU A 83 1.73 14.91 8.41
C LEU A 83 1.23 16.36 8.29
N GLN A 84 1.10 16.88 7.07
CA GLN A 84 0.52 18.22 6.85
C GLN A 84 -0.98 18.26 7.10
N ILE A 85 -1.71 17.18 6.78
CA ILE A 85 -3.17 17.08 7.01
C ILE A 85 -3.50 16.86 8.49
N SER A 86 -2.60 16.23 9.25
CA SER A 86 -2.74 15.97 10.69
C SER A 86 -2.45 17.21 11.56
N ARG A 87 -1.81 18.23 10.99
CA ARG A 87 -1.59 19.54 11.63
C ARG A 87 -2.77 20.47 11.34
#